data_AF-A0A1Q5THI3-F1
#
_entry.id   AF-A0A1Q5THI3-F1
#
_cell.length_a   1.000
_cell.length_b   1.000
_cell.length_c   1.000
_cell.angle_alpha   90.00
_cell.angle_beta   90.00
_cell.angle_gamma   90.00
#
_symmetry.space_group_name_H-M   'P 1'
#
loop_
_entity.id
_entity.type
_entity.pdbx_description
1 polymer ?
#
loop_
_entity_poly.entity_id
_entity_poly.type
_entity_poly.pdbx_seq_one_letter_code
_entity_poly.pdbx_strand_id
1 'polypeptide(L)' 'MPASDFSWQITLAQKVVAITGVNRGIGLGIAEVCLANAAKMVYSLDMMEPVEEFEALKKRFSNFQYLQTDVSLRRKA' A
#
# COMPACT_ATOMS: atom_id res chain seq x y z
N MET A 1 31.45 -6.59 8.35
CA MET A 1 30.72 -5.53 7.62
C MET A 1 30.21 -6.13 6.31
N PRO A 2 29.07 -5.69 5.77
CA PRO A 2 28.63 -6.11 4.44
C PRO A 2 29.65 -5.72 3.37
N ALA A 3 29.55 -6.36 2.20
CA ALA A 3 30.40 -6.05 1.05
C ALA A 3 30.19 -4.61 0.54
N SER A 4 31.16 -4.06 -0.20
CA SER A 4 31.12 -2.68 -0.69
C SER A 4 29.99 -2.41 -1.70
N ASP A 5 29.46 -3.45 -2.32
CA ASP A 5 28.34 -3.44 -3.25
C ASP A 5 27.00 -3.80 -2.59
N PHE A 6 26.98 -3.98 -1.27
CA PHE A 6 25.77 -4.33 -0.54
C PHE A 6 24.75 -3.19 -0.59
N SER A 7 23.58 -3.45 -1.16
CA SER A 7 22.47 -2.51 -1.16
C SER A 7 21.71 -2.58 0.16
N TRP A 8 21.62 -1.44 0.85
CA TRP A 8 20.77 -1.26 2.03
C TRP A 8 19.30 -0.99 1.67
N GLN A 9 18.97 -0.96 0.38
CA GLN A 9 17.62 -0.68 -0.07
C GLN A 9 16.68 -1.82 0.36
N ILE A 10 15.67 -1.48 1.15
CA ILE A 10 14.60 -2.41 1.50
C ILE A 10 13.74 -2.63 0.25
N THR A 11 13.62 -3.89 -0.16
CA THR A 11 12.71 -4.28 -1.25
C THR A 11 11.51 -5.03 -0.70
N LEU A 12 10.34 -4.72 -1.26
CA LEU A 12 9.10 -5.45 -1.06
C LEU A 12 8.76 -6.32 -2.28
N ALA A 13 9.74 -6.59 -3.14
CA ALA A 13 9.60 -7.51 -4.27
C ALA A 13 8.90 -8.81 -3.84
N GLN A 14 7.93 -9.23 -4.66
CA GLN A 14 7.09 -10.41 -4.45
C GLN A 14 6.14 -10.37 -3.23
N LYS A 15 6.11 -9.29 -2.44
CA LYS A 15 5.22 -9.17 -1.27
C LYS A 15 3.89 -8.53 -1.67
N VAL A 16 2.80 -9.11 -1.19
CA VAL A 16 1.45 -8.51 -1.22
C VAL A 16 1.23 -7.83 0.13
N VAL A 17 0.82 -6.56 0.11
CA VAL A 17 0.66 -5.74 1.32
C VAL A 17 -0.79 -5.30 1.43
N ALA A 18 -1.41 -5.54 2.58
CA ALA A 18 -2.70 -4.95 2.93
C ALA A 18 -2.47 -3.86 3.98
N ILE A 19 -3.04 -2.69 3.78
CA ILE A 19 -2.88 -1.54 4.67
C ILE A 19 -4.26 -0.95 4.95
N THR A 20 -4.55 -0.66 6.21
CA THR A 20 -5.81 -0.04 6.65
C THR A 20 -5.70 1.48 6.66
N GLY A 21 -6.77 2.22 6.31
CA GLY A 21 -6.80 3.68 6.42
C GLY A 21 -5.97 4.41 5.36
N VAL A 22 -5.95 3.90 4.12
CA VAL A 22 -5.03 4.30 3.04
C VAL A 22 -5.64 5.28 2.06
N ASN A 23 -6.94 5.55 2.12
CA ASN A 23 -7.57 6.40 1.11
C ASN A 23 -7.17 7.87 1.23
N ARG A 24 -6.41 8.26 2.28
CA ARG A 24 -5.81 9.59 2.47
C ARG A 24 -4.66 9.57 3.48
N GLY A 25 -3.94 10.68 3.59
CA GLY A 25 -3.00 10.95 4.68
C GLY A 25 -1.83 9.96 4.76
N ILE A 26 -1.46 9.56 5.98
CA ILE A 26 -0.27 8.74 6.24
C ILE A 26 -0.38 7.37 5.54
N GLY A 27 -1.55 6.73 5.56
CA GLY A 27 -1.74 5.43 4.94
C GLY A 27 -1.48 5.47 3.43
N LEU A 28 -1.91 6.55 2.75
CA LEU A 28 -1.65 6.75 1.32
C LEU A 28 -0.14 6.89 1.04
N GLY A 29 0.58 7.65 1.86
CA GLY A 29 2.03 7.80 1.75
C GLY A 29 2.77 6.47 1.97
N ILE A 30 2.33 5.66 2.93
CA ILE A 30 2.89 4.32 3.15
C ILE A 30 2.65 3.42 1.92
N ALA A 31 1.44 3.44 1.35
CA ALA A 31 1.13 2.69 0.15
C ALA A 31 2.04 3.10 -1.03
N GLU A 32 2.25 4.40 -1.23
CA GLU A 32 3.17 4.92 -2.24
C GLU A 32 4.59 4.40 -2.03
N VAL A 33 5.11 4.45 -0.79
CA VAL A 33 6.45 3.94 -0.47
C VAL A 33 6.53 2.43 -0.69
N CYS A 34 5.50 1.67 -0.33
CA CYS A 34 5.46 0.24 -0.59
C CYS A 34 5.53 -0.08 -2.09
N LEU A 35 4.75 0.65 -2.90
CA LEU A 35 4.73 0.51 -4.36
C LEU A 35 6.07 0.91 -4.98
N ALA A 36 6.66 2.02 -4.54
CA ALA A 36 7.98 2.48 -4.98
C ALA A 36 9.11 1.51 -4.63
N ASN A 37 8.94 0.70 -3.58
CA ASN A 37 9.88 -0.35 -3.18
C ASN A 37 9.50 -1.74 -3.74
N ALA A 38 8.88 -1.76 -4.92
CA ALA A 38 8.58 -2.97 -5.70
C ALA A 38 7.63 -3.96 -5.02
N ALA A 39 6.71 -3.50 -4.17
CA ALA A 39 5.62 -4.35 -3.70
C ALA A 39 4.90 -5.00 -4.90
N LYS A 40 4.62 -6.31 -4.80
CA LYS A 40 3.91 -7.04 -5.86
C LYS A 40 2.50 -6.50 -6.02
N MET A 41 1.83 -6.24 -4.91
CA MET A 41 0.47 -5.71 -4.87
C MET A 41 0.24 -4.97 -3.56
N VAL A 42 -0.48 -3.86 -3.61
CA VAL A 42 -0.93 -3.14 -2.40
C VAL A 42 -2.46 -3.03 -2.42
N TYR A 43 -3.08 -3.42 -1.30
CA TYR A 43 -4.51 -3.29 -1.06
C TYR A 43 -4.79 -2.27 0.04
N SER A 44 -5.55 -1.24 -0.31
CA SER A 44 -6.18 -0.31 0.63
C SER A 44 -7.44 -0.94 1.22
N LEU A 45 -7.51 -0.99 2.55
CA LEU A 45 -8.71 -1.34 3.30
C LEU A 45 -9.17 -0.10 4.05
N ASP A 46 -10.24 0.53 3.62
CA ASP A 46 -10.70 1.79 4.22
C ASP A 46 -12.23 1.86 4.23
N MET A 47 -12.79 2.60 5.18
CA MET A 47 -14.24 2.86 5.22
C MET A 47 -14.63 4.01 4.29
N MET A 48 -13.69 4.93 4.10
CA MET A 48 -13.88 6.16 3.34
C MET A 48 -13.65 5.91 1.87
N GLU A 49 -14.23 6.72 0.98
CA GLU A 49 -13.93 6.62 -0.45
C GLU A 49 -12.55 7.19 -0.80
N PRO A 50 -11.90 6.71 -1.88
CA PRO A 50 -10.68 7.28 -2.42
C PRO A 50 -10.82 8.77 -2.77
N VAL A 51 -9.80 9.56 -2.42
CA VAL A 51 -9.69 10.97 -2.85
C VAL A 51 -8.86 11.09 -4.13
N GLU A 52 -8.77 12.30 -4.68
CA GLU A 52 -8.04 12.57 -5.94
C GLU A 52 -6.59 12.06 -5.93
N GLU A 53 -5.89 12.22 -4.81
CA GLU A 53 -4.50 11.77 -4.62
C GLU A 53 -4.37 10.24 -4.74
N PHE A 54 -5.36 9.51 -4.24
CA PHE A 54 -5.41 8.06 -4.38
C PHE A 54 -5.53 7.65 -5.85
N GLU A 55 -6.43 8.30 -6.59
CA GLU A 55 -6.62 8.01 -8.02
C GLU A 55 -5.37 8.38 -8.84
N ALA A 56 -4.68 9.47 -8.48
CA ALA A 56 -3.39 9.80 -9.07
C ALA A 56 -2.33 8.71 -8.82
N LEU A 57 -2.28 8.18 -7.59
CA LEU A 57 -1.36 7.09 -7.25
C LEU A 57 -1.72 5.79 -7.98
N LYS A 58 -3.01 5.47 -8.08
CA LYS A 58 -3.52 4.29 -8.80
C LYS A 58 -3.23 4.36 -10.30
N LYS A 59 -3.26 5.55 -10.91
CA LYS A 59 -2.83 5.75 -12.31
C LYS A 59 -1.34 5.51 -12.50
N ARG A 60 -0.51 5.85 -11.51
CA ARG A 60 0.94 5.61 -11.52
C ARG A 60 1.29 4.14 -11.29
N PHE A 61 0.51 3.45 -10.46
CA PHE A 61 0.75 2.07 -10.07
C PHE A 61 -0.51 1.20 -10.26
N SER A 62 -0.51 0.39 -11.33
CA SER A 62 -1.65 -0.49 -11.68
C SER A 62 -1.89 -1.62 -10.67
N ASN A 63 -0.89 -1.93 -9.84
CA ASN A 63 -0.94 -2.93 -8.78
C ASN A 63 -1.35 -2.35 -7.41
N PHE A 64 -2.15 -1.29 -7.43
CA PHE A 64 -2.76 -0.67 -6.26
C PHE A 64 -4.29 -0.73 -6.36
N GLN A 65 -4.95 -1.32 -5.36
CA GLN A 65 -6.41 -1.51 -5.35
C GLN A 65 -7.00 -1.13 -4.00
N TYR A 66 -8.30 -0.83 -3.98
CA TYR A 66 -9.04 -0.47 -2.78
C TYR A 66 -10.23 -1.40 -2.59
N LEU A 67 -10.46 -1.80 -1.33
CA LEU A 67 -11.65 -2.50 -0.89
C LEU A 67 -12.27 -1.71 0.27
N GLN A 68 -13.54 -1.31 0.10
CA GLN A 68 -14.28 -0.67 1.18
C GLN A 68 -14.49 -1.67 2.31
N THR A 69 -13.88 -1.39 3.46
CA THR A 69 -13.82 -2.32 4.59
C THR A 69 -13.93 -1.55 5.90
N ASP A 70 -14.93 -1.91 6.70
CA ASP A 70 -15.00 -1.50 8.10
C ASP A 70 -14.25 -2.52 8.97
N VAL A 71 -13.05 -2.13 9.41
CA VAL A 71 -12.17 -2.95 10.25
C VAL A 71 -12.53 -2.90 11.73
N SER A 72 -13.45 -2.03 12.15
CA SER A 72 -13.96 -1.98 13.53
C SER A 72 -14.96 -3.12 13.79
N LEU A 73 -15.56 -3.65 12.73
CA LEU A 73 -16.51 -4.74 12.80
C LEU A 73 -15.82 -6.10 12.65
N ARG A 74 -16.08 -6.99 13.60
CA ARG A 74 -15.72 -8.41 13.48
C ARG A 74 -16.92 -9.19 12.95
N ARG A 75 -16.91 -9.57 11.67
CA ARG A 75 -17.87 -10.55 11.16
C ARG A 75 -17.55 -11.93 11.74
N LYS A 76 -18.54 -12.56 12.39
CA LYS A 76 -18.46 -13.99 12.73
C LYS A 76 -18.60 -14.78 11.43
N ALA A 77 -17.63 -15.65 11.16
CA ALA A 77 -17.69 -16.64 10.09
C ALA A 77 -18.71 -17.74 10.43
#